data_AF-A0A2A9P4Q9-F1
#
_entry.id   AF-A0A2A9P4Q9-F1
#
_cell.length_a   1.000
_cell.length_b   1.000
_cell.length_c   1.000
_cell.angle_alpha   90.00
_cell.angle_beta   90.00
_cell.angle_gamma   90.00
#
_symmetry.space_group_name_H-M   'P 1'
#
loop_
_entity.id
_entity.type
_entity.pdbx_description
1 polymer ?
#
loop_
_entity_poly.entity_id
_entity_poly.type
_entity_poly.pdbx_seq_one_letter_code
_entity_poly.pdbx_strand_id
1 'polypeptide(L)'
;MLNKLIAVAAAFAVIGSLEVVSADDIRYSALSWKLVARVPQHHYGDPCHPIGYGTYRIPSNKLQAPCMMQQLIGFACEELTGAPKKGDTASWKAYWACHSNGSFFSEVDGCFDCKYAHNMISLEKLIWFKETVKKAKEKGQKAQFGSFWDNFQSVANWSQSGPDIPRSQWNTKGISVEQYYKKPPVAHSIGQFSAANTTKRKRELGWEGVLENKMMEKDGVKLEVIEKNGHLIGVASVK
;
A
#
# COMPACT_ATOMS: atom_id res chain seq x y z
N MET A 1 -38.75 -53.21 -24.80
CA MET A 1 -39.10 -52.08 -23.92
C MET A 1 -38.03 -52.00 -22.84
N LEU A 2 -36.99 -51.20 -23.10
CA LEU A 2 -35.80 -51.08 -22.26
C LEU A 2 -35.94 -49.79 -21.45
N ASN A 3 -36.34 -49.87 -20.19
CA ASN A 3 -36.42 -48.71 -19.30
C ASN A 3 -35.88 -49.08 -17.93
N LYS A 4 -34.68 -48.57 -17.62
CA LYS A 4 -34.34 -47.90 -16.35
C LYS A 4 -32.91 -47.40 -16.44
N LEU A 5 -32.81 -46.14 -16.85
CA LEU A 5 -31.61 -45.32 -16.81
C LEU A 5 -31.11 -45.18 -15.36
N ILE A 6 -29.82 -45.45 -15.20
CA ILE A 6 -29.04 -45.17 -14.00
C ILE A 6 -29.00 -43.65 -13.83
N ALA A 7 -29.53 -43.14 -12.72
CA ALA A 7 -29.37 -41.75 -12.33
C ALA A 7 -27.91 -41.54 -11.87
N VAL A 8 -27.05 -41.09 -12.77
CA VAL A 8 -25.74 -40.57 -12.42
C VAL A 8 -25.94 -39.17 -11.88
N ALA A 9 -25.78 -39.03 -10.56
CA ALA A 9 -25.67 -37.73 -9.90
C ALA A 9 -24.42 -37.02 -10.42
N ALA A 10 -24.58 -36.12 -11.40
CA ALA A 10 -23.54 -35.20 -11.80
C ALA A 10 -23.43 -34.10 -10.74
N ALA A 11 -22.76 -34.41 -9.63
CA ALA A 11 -22.17 -33.38 -8.77
C ALA A 11 -21.00 -32.76 -9.55
N PHE A 12 -21.30 -31.74 -10.37
CA PHE A 12 -20.28 -30.84 -10.85
C PHE A 12 -19.77 -30.04 -9.64
N ALA A 13 -18.77 -30.58 -8.96
CA ALA A 13 -17.87 -29.79 -8.15
C ALA A 13 -17.23 -28.78 -9.11
N VAL A 14 -17.73 -27.53 -9.09
CA VAL A 14 -17.00 -26.39 -9.63
C VAL A 14 -15.76 -26.24 -8.76
N ILE A 15 -14.73 -27.01 -9.06
CA ILE A 15 -13.39 -26.77 -8.57
C ILE A 15 -12.94 -25.51 -9.31
N GLY A 16 -13.30 -24.36 -8.77
CA GLY A 16 -12.67 -23.11 -9.16
C GLY A 16 -11.17 -23.30 -8.91
N SER A 17 -10.40 -23.42 -9.98
CA SER A 17 -8.95 -23.54 -9.92
C SER A 17 -8.40 -22.31 -9.23
N LEU A 18 -8.06 -22.44 -7.95
CA LEU A 18 -7.33 -21.43 -7.19
C LEU A 18 -5.93 -21.34 -7.81
N GLU A 19 -5.74 -20.40 -8.74
CA GLU A 19 -4.40 -20.04 -9.18
C GLU A 19 -3.70 -19.35 -8.00
N VAL A 20 -2.62 -19.98 -7.51
CA VAL A 20 -1.70 -19.32 -6.59
C VAL A 20 -0.92 -18.31 -7.41
N VAL A 21 -1.09 -17.04 -7.06
CA VAL A 21 -0.38 -15.95 -7.73
C VAL A 21 1.04 -15.90 -7.17
N SER A 22 2.03 -16.22 -8.00
CA SER A 22 3.44 -16.01 -7.66
C SER A 22 3.70 -14.51 -7.53
N ALA A 23 4.09 -14.06 -6.34
CA ALA A 23 4.37 -12.66 -6.05
C ALA A 23 5.57 -12.12 -6.87
N ASP A 24 6.47 -13.01 -7.30
CA ASP A 24 7.71 -12.65 -7.99
C ASP A 24 7.49 -12.14 -9.42
N ASP A 25 6.35 -12.48 -10.04
CA ASP A 25 6.04 -12.11 -11.43
C ASP A 25 5.17 -10.83 -11.54
N ILE A 26 4.63 -10.33 -10.44
CA ILE A 26 3.74 -9.16 -10.46
C ILE A 26 4.54 -7.88 -10.26
N ARG A 27 4.61 -7.09 -11.34
CA ARG A 27 5.12 -5.71 -11.29
C ARG A 27 3.99 -4.73 -11.07
N TYR A 28 4.12 -3.89 -10.05
CA TYR A 28 3.18 -2.84 -9.73
C TYR A 28 3.90 -1.50 -9.55
N SER A 29 3.33 -0.43 -10.09
CA SER A 29 3.94 0.90 -10.04
C SER A 29 2.92 2.00 -9.82
N ALA A 30 3.29 3.04 -9.07
CA ALA A 30 2.45 4.21 -8.87
C ALA A 30 3.26 5.49 -8.68
N LEU A 31 2.64 6.61 -9.03
CA LEU A 31 3.20 7.94 -8.82
C LEU A 31 3.12 8.33 -7.35
N SER A 32 4.13 9.07 -6.86
CA SER A 32 4.19 9.55 -5.48
C SER A 32 2.90 10.26 -5.03
N TRP A 33 2.38 11.18 -5.84
CA TRP A 33 1.16 11.93 -5.51
C TRP A 33 -0.07 11.04 -5.35
N LYS A 34 -0.19 9.96 -6.14
CA LYS A 34 -1.28 9.01 -6.00
C LYS A 34 -1.18 8.24 -4.69
N LEU A 35 0.03 7.92 -4.26
CA LEU A 35 0.26 7.18 -3.02
C LEU A 35 -0.05 8.05 -1.80
N VAL A 36 0.36 9.33 -1.80
CA VAL A 36 0.06 10.24 -0.69
C VAL A 36 -1.41 10.60 -0.63
N ALA A 37 -2.07 10.84 -1.77
CA ALA A 37 -3.49 11.20 -1.82
C ALA A 37 -4.43 10.10 -1.27
N ARG A 38 -3.94 8.87 -1.07
CA ARG A 38 -4.71 7.77 -0.47
C ARG A 38 -4.87 7.92 1.04
N VAL A 39 -4.12 8.80 1.70
CA VAL A 39 -4.23 9.02 3.15
C VAL A 39 -4.63 10.46 3.43
N PRO A 40 -5.90 10.72 3.81
CA PRO A 40 -6.41 12.07 4.03
C PRO A 40 -5.64 12.87 5.10
N GLN A 41 -4.97 12.18 6.02
CA GLN A 41 -4.20 12.77 7.11
C GLN A 41 -2.70 12.98 6.76
N HIS A 42 -2.26 12.60 5.56
CA HIS A 42 -0.89 12.84 5.12
C HIS A 42 -0.81 14.12 4.31
N HIS A 43 0.16 14.96 4.66
CA HIS A 43 0.39 16.20 3.95
C HIS A 43 1.49 15.96 2.92
N TYR A 44 1.17 16.24 1.66
CA TYR A 44 2.17 16.27 0.60
C TYR A 44 3.32 17.21 1.02
N GLY A 45 4.54 16.70 1.05
CA GLY A 45 5.73 17.48 1.43
C GLY A 45 6.12 17.40 2.89
N ASP A 46 5.61 16.43 3.64
CA ASP A 46 6.26 16.04 4.89
C ASP A 46 7.53 15.19 4.61
N PRO A 47 8.48 15.09 5.58
CA PRO A 47 9.75 14.39 5.35
C PRO A 47 9.61 12.90 4.97
N CYS A 48 8.51 12.26 5.35
CA CYS A 48 8.24 10.86 5.05
C CYS A 48 7.37 10.67 3.77
N HIS A 49 6.77 11.75 3.27
CA HIS A 49 5.98 11.85 2.05
C HIS A 49 6.44 13.07 1.20
N PRO A 50 7.70 13.08 0.71
CA PRO A 50 8.27 14.24 0.07
C PRO A 50 7.56 14.61 -1.24
N ILE A 51 7.43 15.92 -1.51
CA ILE A 51 6.98 16.46 -2.80
C ILE A 51 7.98 16.03 -3.89
N GLY A 52 7.48 15.53 -5.02
CA GLY A 52 8.25 15.51 -6.27
C GLY A 52 9.02 14.23 -6.64
N TYR A 53 8.90 13.10 -5.94
CA TYR A 53 9.75 11.93 -6.28
C TYR A 53 9.01 10.75 -6.92
N GLY A 54 8.83 10.88 -8.24
CA GLY A 54 8.91 9.77 -9.20
C GLY A 54 7.84 8.67 -9.14
N THR A 55 8.18 7.55 -9.77
CA THR A 55 7.37 6.32 -9.83
C THR A 55 7.97 5.28 -8.88
N TYR A 56 7.21 4.88 -7.86
CA TYR A 56 7.55 3.76 -6.99
C TYR A 56 7.18 2.45 -7.68
N ARG A 57 7.96 1.39 -7.45
CA ARG A 57 7.79 0.09 -8.12
C ARG A 57 8.06 -1.07 -7.17
N ILE A 58 7.25 -2.12 -7.27
CA ILE A 58 7.46 -3.43 -6.63
C ILE A 58 7.36 -4.55 -7.70
N PRO A 59 8.14 -5.64 -7.58
CA PRO A 59 9.18 -5.84 -6.57
C PRO A 59 10.38 -4.89 -6.79
N SER A 60 11.05 -4.50 -5.71
CA SER A 60 12.28 -3.68 -5.75
C SER A 60 13.23 -4.10 -4.64
N ASN A 61 14.51 -4.26 -4.97
CA ASN A 61 15.60 -4.46 -4.01
C ASN A 61 16.30 -3.14 -3.62
N LYS A 62 15.93 -2.02 -4.26
CA LYS A 62 16.45 -0.70 -3.91
C LYS A 62 15.75 -0.21 -2.65
N LEU A 63 16.52 0.23 -1.66
CA LEU A 63 15.99 0.89 -0.47
C LEU A 63 15.18 2.14 -0.88
N GLN A 64 13.91 2.17 -0.47
CA GLN A 64 12.98 3.25 -0.77
C GLN A 64 12.27 3.72 0.49
N ALA A 65 11.67 4.91 0.44
CA ALA A 65 10.94 5.50 1.55
C ALA A 65 9.79 4.58 2.01
N PRO A 66 9.81 4.04 3.24
CA PRO A 66 8.89 2.99 3.66
C PRO A 66 7.44 3.44 3.71
N CYS A 67 7.15 4.70 4.05
CA CYS A 67 5.77 5.21 3.98
C CYS A 67 5.20 5.11 2.55
N MET A 68 6.02 5.37 1.54
CA MET A 68 5.60 5.29 0.14
C MET A 68 5.46 3.84 -0.31
N MET A 69 6.37 2.96 0.10
CA MET A 69 6.29 1.52 -0.20
C MET A 69 5.10 0.85 0.48
N GLN A 70 4.82 1.22 1.73
CA GLN A 70 3.63 0.79 2.46
C GLN A 70 2.34 1.15 1.71
N GLN A 71 2.24 2.38 1.22
CA GLN A 71 1.11 2.79 0.39
C GLN A 71 1.06 2.01 -0.93
N LEU A 72 2.18 1.85 -1.63
CA LEU A 72 2.23 1.14 -2.91
C LEU A 72 1.78 -0.32 -2.78
N ILE A 73 2.31 -1.04 -1.78
CA ILE A 73 1.97 -2.44 -1.52
C ILE A 73 0.50 -2.56 -1.12
N GLY A 74 0.03 -1.68 -0.23
CA GLY A 74 -1.38 -1.65 0.14
C GLY A 74 -2.29 -1.43 -1.07
N PHE A 75 -1.90 -0.51 -1.96
CA PHE A 75 -2.66 -0.24 -3.20
C PHE A 75 -2.67 -1.45 -4.14
N ALA A 76 -1.51 -2.07 -4.34
CA ALA A 76 -1.38 -3.26 -5.17
C ALA A 76 -2.28 -4.39 -4.64
N CYS A 77 -2.26 -4.65 -3.32
CA CYS A 77 -3.08 -5.69 -2.73
C CYS A 77 -4.59 -5.40 -2.83
N GLU A 78 -5.03 -4.15 -2.69
CA GLU A 78 -6.44 -3.77 -2.91
C GLU A 78 -6.88 -4.01 -4.36
N GLU A 79 -6.08 -3.56 -5.34
CA GLU A 79 -6.42 -3.66 -6.76
C GLU A 79 -6.36 -5.09 -7.29
N LEU A 80 -5.36 -5.87 -6.85
CA LEU A 80 -5.16 -7.25 -7.32
C LEU A 80 -6.21 -8.22 -6.75
N THR A 81 -6.61 -8.02 -5.50
CA THR A 81 -7.58 -8.90 -4.83
C THR A 81 -9.02 -8.44 -5.09
N GLY A 82 -9.22 -7.13 -5.26
CA GLY A 82 -10.53 -6.51 -5.37
C GLY A 82 -11.29 -6.51 -4.05
N ALA A 83 -10.63 -6.73 -2.90
CA ALA A 83 -11.29 -6.91 -1.61
C ALA A 83 -12.24 -5.77 -1.23
N PRO A 84 -11.86 -4.48 -1.33
CA PRO A 84 -12.77 -3.38 -1.00
C PRO A 84 -13.98 -3.29 -1.94
N LYS A 85 -13.82 -3.70 -3.21
CA LYS A 85 -14.88 -3.60 -4.24
C LYS A 85 -15.87 -4.76 -4.17
N LYS A 86 -15.38 -5.97 -3.90
CA LYS A 86 -16.21 -7.19 -3.87
C LYS A 86 -16.81 -7.44 -2.48
N GLY A 87 -16.07 -7.10 -1.42
CA GLY A 87 -16.51 -7.29 -0.04
C GLY A 87 -16.62 -8.75 0.42
N ASP A 88 -16.34 -9.73 -0.44
CA ASP A 88 -16.44 -11.15 -0.10
C ASP A 88 -15.23 -11.65 0.72
N THR A 89 -15.46 -12.72 1.50
CA THR A 89 -14.45 -13.31 2.41
C THR A 89 -13.22 -13.82 1.66
N ALA A 90 -13.37 -14.36 0.46
CA ALA A 90 -12.24 -14.90 -0.30
C ALA A 90 -11.29 -13.78 -0.75
N SER A 91 -11.83 -12.65 -1.19
CA SER A 91 -11.09 -11.47 -1.60
C SER A 91 -10.38 -10.82 -0.40
N TRP A 92 -11.04 -10.73 0.77
CA TRP A 92 -10.40 -10.25 1.99
C TRP A 92 -9.31 -11.19 2.53
N LYS A 93 -9.50 -12.50 2.42
CA LYS A 93 -8.46 -13.49 2.73
C LYS A 93 -7.24 -13.32 1.82
N ALA A 94 -7.47 -13.13 0.52
CA ALA A 94 -6.41 -12.85 -0.45
C ALA A 94 -5.67 -11.54 -0.12
N TYR A 95 -6.40 -10.50 0.29
CA TYR A 95 -5.83 -9.21 0.71
C TYR A 95 -4.90 -9.35 1.91
N TRP A 96 -5.35 -10.04 2.96
CA TRP A 96 -4.53 -10.27 4.16
C TRP A 96 -3.33 -11.16 3.90
N ALA A 97 -3.44 -12.16 3.00
CA ALA A 97 -2.31 -12.95 2.54
C ALA A 97 -1.29 -12.09 1.74
N CYS A 98 -1.79 -11.24 0.84
CA CYS A 98 -0.99 -10.30 0.05
C CYS A 98 -0.17 -9.34 0.93
N HIS A 99 -0.70 -8.90 2.07
CA HIS A 99 0.08 -8.13 3.04
C HIS A 99 1.04 -8.99 3.85
N SER A 100 0.56 -10.10 4.41
CA SER A 100 1.27 -10.89 5.42
C SER A 100 2.48 -11.65 4.88
N ASN A 101 2.39 -12.09 3.63
CA ASN A 101 3.44 -12.88 2.98
C ASN A 101 4.45 -11.99 2.23
N GLY A 102 4.27 -10.67 2.26
CA GLY A 102 5.14 -9.69 1.62
C GLY A 102 5.80 -8.77 2.63
N SER A 103 6.25 -7.61 2.14
CA SER A 103 6.97 -6.63 2.97
C SER A 103 6.09 -5.59 3.67
N PHE A 104 4.76 -5.61 3.46
CA PHE A 104 3.84 -4.56 3.94
C PHE A 104 4.07 -4.13 5.39
N PHE A 105 4.15 -5.10 6.32
CA PHE A 105 4.31 -4.78 7.74
C PHE A 105 5.70 -4.24 8.10
N SER A 106 6.74 -4.68 7.39
CA SER A 106 8.08 -4.09 7.52
C SER A 106 8.10 -2.64 7.04
N GLU A 107 7.31 -2.30 6.00
CA GLU A 107 7.15 -0.91 5.55
C GLU A 107 6.34 -0.08 6.54
N VAL A 108 5.30 -0.65 7.17
CA VAL A 108 4.54 0.02 8.23
C VAL A 108 5.47 0.41 9.38
N ASP A 109 6.30 -0.53 9.86
CA ASP A 109 7.28 -0.25 10.91
C ASP A 109 8.30 0.82 10.49
N GLY A 110 8.86 0.68 9.29
CA GLY A 110 9.79 1.67 8.73
C GLY A 110 9.19 3.07 8.57
N CYS A 111 7.89 3.15 8.24
CA CYS A 111 7.19 4.42 8.13
C CYS A 111 7.08 5.13 9.49
N PHE A 112 6.83 4.38 10.56
CA PHE A 112 6.84 4.95 11.91
C PHE A 112 8.25 5.33 12.38
N ASP A 113 9.26 4.55 12.01
CA ASP A 113 10.66 4.91 12.28
C ASP A 113 11.05 6.21 11.56
N CYS A 114 10.58 6.44 10.33
CA CYS A 114 10.72 7.72 9.63
C CYS A 114 10.09 8.87 10.43
N LYS A 115 8.82 8.71 10.81
CA LYS A 115 8.09 9.74 11.56
C LYS A 115 8.77 10.08 12.88
N TYR A 116 9.31 9.08 13.57
CA TYR A 116 10.05 9.30 14.81
C TYR A 116 11.40 10.00 14.56
N ALA A 117 12.18 9.55 13.57
CA ALA A 117 13.48 10.16 13.24
C ALA A 117 13.36 11.64 12.84
N HIS A 118 12.26 12.00 12.17
CA HIS A 118 11.94 13.37 11.79
C HIS A 118 11.20 14.17 12.88
N ASN A 119 11.14 13.68 14.12
CA ASN A 119 10.47 14.33 15.24
C ASN A 119 9.00 14.70 14.94
N MET A 120 8.30 13.85 14.18
CA MET A 120 6.88 14.03 13.86
C MET A 120 5.98 13.40 14.94
N ILE A 121 6.49 12.40 15.66
CA ILE A 121 5.80 11.70 16.75
C ILE A 121 6.75 11.51 17.93
N SER A 122 6.19 11.46 19.15
CA SER A 122 6.95 11.14 20.37
C SER A 122 7.34 9.65 20.42
N LEU A 123 8.28 9.30 21.30
CA LEU A 123 8.63 7.89 21.55
C LEU A 123 7.43 7.09 22.08
N GLU A 124 6.64 7.67 22.98
CA GLU A 124 5.40 7.08 23.48
C GLU A 124 4.44 6.75 22.34
N LYS A 125 4.24 7.70 21.41
CA LYS A 125 3.40 7.52 20.23
C LYS A 125 3.93 6.45 19.28
N LEU A 126 5.25 6.38 19.08
CA LEU A 126 5.90 5.31 18.31
C LEU A 126 5.62 3.93 18.92
N ILE A 127 5.81 3.78 20.23
CA ILE A 127 5.55 2.51 20.94
C ILE A 127 4.08 2.11 20.80
N TRP A 128 3.16 3.04 21.05
CA TRP A 128 1.74 2.82 20.89
C TRP A 128 1.36 2.41 19.47
N PHE A 129 1.92 3.05 18.44
CA PHE A 129 1.68 2.67 17.04
C PHE A 129 2.13 1.23 16.78
N LYS A 130 3.35 0.85 17.21
CA LYS A 130 3.88 -0.51 17.01
C LYS A 130 3.02 -1.57 17.69
N GLU A 131 2.56 -1.31 18.92
CA GLU A 131 1.64 -2.22 19.63
C GLU A 131 0.27 -2.32 18.93
N THR A 132 -0.25 -1.20 18.45
CA THR A 132 -1.55 -1.14 17.76
C THR A 132 -1.49 -1.85 16.41
N VAL A 133 -0.39 -1.70 15.66
CA VAL A 133 -0.13 -2.46 14.41
C VAL A 133 -0.12 -3.96 14.68
N LYS A 134 0.55 -4.41 15.74
CA LYS A 134 0.57 -5.83 16.12
C LYS A 134 -0.84 -6.36 16.36
N LYS A 135 -1.64 -5.65 17.17
CA LYS A 135 -3.05 -6.01 17.44
C LYS A 135 -3.90 -6.02 16.17
N ALA A 136 -3.71 -5.02 15.29
CA ALA A 136 -4.44 -4.89 14.03
C ALA A 136 -4.10 -6.04 13.08
N LYS A 137 -2.83 -6.40 12.97
CA LYS A 137 -2.35 -7.55 12.19
C LYS A 137 -2.97 -8.85 12.69
N GLU A 138 -2.89 -9.11 14.00
CA GLU A 138 -3.47 -10.32 14.61
C GLU A 138 -4.98 -10.42 14.36
N LYS A 139 -5.70 -9.31 14.52
CA LYS A 139 -7.15 -9.26 14.25
C LYS A 139 -7.45 -9.52 12.78
N GLY A 140 -6.78 -8.82 11.87
CA GLY A 140 -7.00 -8.95 10.43
C GLY A 140 -6.67 -10.34 9.89
N GLN A 141 -5.59 -10.96 10.37
CA GLN A 141 -5.23 -12.33 9.98
C GLN A 141 -6.24 -13.37 10.47
N LYS A 142 -6.86 -13.15 11.65
CA LYS A 142 -7.89 -14.04 12.22
C LYS A 142 -9.25 -13.84 11.57
N ALA A 143 -9.69 -12.58 11.44
CA ALA A 143 -11.01 -12.24 10.92
C ALA A 143 -11.08 -12.34 9.38
N GLN A 144 -9.95 -12.10 8.70
CA GLN A 144 -9.84 -12.06 7.24
C GLN A 144 -10.92 -11.19 6.59
N PHE A 145 -11.20 -10.04 7.21
CA PHE A 145 -12.20 -9.08 6.76
C PHE A 145 -11.76 -7.65 7.08
N GLY A 146 -12.19 -6.70 6.25
CA GLY A 146 -11.84 -5.29 6.39
C GLY A 146 -10.39 -5.00 6.04
N SER A 147 -10.10 -3.73 5.73
CA SER A 147 -8.75 -3.28 5.41
C SER A 147 -7.84 -3.35 6.64
N PHE A 148 -6.53 -3.23 6.42
CA PHE A 148 -5.59 -3.06 7.51
C PHE A 148 -5.97 -1.87 8.40
N TRP A 149 -6.35 -0.75 7.81
CA TRP A 149 -6.70 0.46 8.56
C TRP A 149 -8.04 0.34 9.29
N ASP A 150 -9.03 -0.36 8.75
CA ASP A 150 -10.28 -0.65 9.48
C ASP A 150 -9.96 -1.46 10.75
N ASN A 151 -9.11 -2.47 10.62
CA ASN A 151 -8.67 -3.29 11.74
C ASN A 151 -7.83 -2.47 12.73
N PHE A 152 -6.94 -1.61 12.25
CA PHE A 152 -6.18 -0.67 13.10
C PHE A 152 -7.10 0.23 13.90
N GLN A 153 -8.05 0.91 13.26
CA GLN A 153 -8.98 1.82 13.94
C GLN A 153 -9.83 1.08 14.98
N SER A 154 -10.22 -0.17 14.69
CA SER A 154 -11.03 -0.97 15.61
C SER A 154 -10.31 -1.44 16.88
N VAL A 155 -8.97 -1.37 16.92
CA VAL A 155 -8.15 -1.73 18.09
C VAL A 155 -7.38 -0.56 18.66
N ALA A 156 -7.38 0.58 17.97
CA ALA A 156 -6.70 1.80 18.38
C ALA A 156 -7.42 2.44 19.57
N ASN A 157 -6.70 2.58 20.68
CA ASN A 157 -7.12 3.47 21.76
C ASN A 157 -6.36 4.79 21.65
N TRP A 158 -6.93 5.75 20.92
CA TRP A 158 -6.30 7.04 20.64
C TRP A 158 -5.97 7.87 21.89
N SER A 159 -6.72 7.68 22.99
CA SER A 159 -6.42 8.32 24.28
C SER A 159 -5.07 7.92 24.88
N GLN A 160 -4.50 6.80 24.42
CA GLN A 160 -3.21 6.26 24.87
C GLN A 160 -2.09 6.51 23.85
N SER A 161 -2.37 7.26 22.77
CA SER A 161 -1.42 7.42 21.67
C SER A 161 -0.28 8.40 21.95
N GLY A 162 -0.29 9.09 23.09
CA GLY A 162 0.64 10.18 23.36
C GLY A 162 0.41 11.40 22.43
N PRO A 163 1.16 12.49 22.64
CA PRO A 163 0.97 13.73 21.89
C PRO A 163 1.55 13.65 20.46
N ASP A 164 0.91 14.37 19.54
CA ASP A 164 1.55 14.75 18.28
C ASP A 164 2.58 15.87 18.52
N ILE A 165 3.66 15.84 17.75
CA ILE A 165 4.65 16.92 17.77
C ILE A 165 4.21 18.00 16.77
N PRO A 166 4.11 19.28 17.18
CA PRO A 166 3.74 20.37 16.28
C PRO A 166 4.68 20.44 15.06
N ARG A 167 4.12 20.76 13.88
CA ARG A 167 4.89 20.84 12.63
C ARG A 167 6.09 21.79 12.69
N SER A 168 6.02 22.85 13.49
CA SER A 168 7.13 23.78 13.73
C SER A 168 8.34 23.14 14.41
N GLN A 169 8.17 21.97 15.03
CA GLN A 169 9.23 21.21 15.71
C GLN A 169 9.70 19.99 14.90
N TRP A 170 9.11 19.73 13.73
CA TRP A 170 9.55 18.63 12.88
C TRP A 170 10.97 18.89 12.37
N ASN A 171 11.78 17.84 12.38
CA ASN A 171 13.09 17.88 11.76
C ASN A 171 12.95 17.69 10.25
N THR A 172 12.91 18.79 9.51
CA THR A 172 12.86 18.78 8.05
C THR A 172 14.23 18.62 7.38
N LYS A 173 15.31 18.50 8.17
CA LYS A 173 16.64 18.22 7.61
C LYS A 173 16.64 16.82 6.98
N GLY A 174 17.38 16.66 5.88
CA GLY A 174 17.42 15.44 5.08
C GLY A 174 18.07 14.24 5.77
N ILE A 175 17.39 13.68 6.76
CA ILE A 175 17.70 12.34 7.27
C ILE A 175 17.42 11.35 6.15
N SER A 176 18.46 10.65 5.72
CA SER A 176 18.38 9.62 4.67
C SER A 176 17.60 8.40 5.13
N VAL A 177 17.08 7.60 4.19
CA VAL A 177 16.31 6.38 4.49
C VAL A 177 17.16 5.38 5.28
N GLU A 178 18.45 5.28 4.94
CA GLU A 178 19.46 4.44 5.60
C GLU A 178 19.64 4.80 7.08
N GLN A 179 19.45 6.08 7.43
CA GLN A 179 19.62 6.55 8.79
C GLN A 179 18.48 6.15 9.72
N TYR A 180 17.23 6.03 9.24
CA TYR A 180 16.10 5.65 10.09
C TYR A 180 15.61 4.22 9.85
N TYR A 181 15.69 3.70 8.62
CA TYR A 181 15.11 2.40 8.29
C TYR A 181 16.11 1.27 8.55
N LYS A 182 16.29 0.90 9.83
CA LYS A 182 17.36 -0.02 10.27
C LYS A 182 17.16 -1.48 9.91
N LYS A 183 15.94 -1.88 9.60
CA LYS A 183 15.59 -3.27 9.27
C LYS A 183 14.70 -3.31 8.03
N PRO A 184 15.22 -2.86 6.87
CA PRO A 184 14.45 -2.90 5.63
C PRO A 184 14.25 -4.37 5.20
N PRO A 185 13.16 -4.69 4.47
CA PRO A 185 13.02 -5.99 3.86
C PRO A 185 14.11 -6.19 2.80
N VAL A 186 14.44 -7.45 2.51
CA VAL A 186 15.36 -7.80 1.41
C VAL A 186 14.83 -7.30 0.06
N ALA A 187 13.51 -7.35 -0.12
CA ALA A 187 12.83 -6.79 -1.28
C ALA A 187 11.48 -6.20 -0.87
N HIS A 188 11.20 -5.00 -1.36
CA HIS A 188 9.88 -4.41 -1.31
C HIS A 188 8.96 -5.16 -2.28
N SER A 189 7.94 -5.84 -1.76
CA SER A 189 7.10 -6.77 -2.51
C SER A 189 5.73 -6.98 -1.85
N ILE A 190 4.76 -7.37 -2.67
CA ILE A 190 3.52 -8.02 -2.20
C ILE A 190 3.83 -9.48 -1.81
N GLY A 191 2.98 -10.05 -0.98
CA GLY A 191 3.02 -11.46 -0.62
C GLY A 191 2.28 -12.34 -1.62
N GLN A 192 2.58 -13.64 -1.61
CA GLN A 192 1.81 -14.62 -2.36
C GLN A 192 0.39 -14.74 -1.81
N PHE A 193 -0.60 -14.82 -2.71
CA PHE A 193 -2.01 -15.02 -2.35
C PHE A 193 -2.73 -15.85 -3.42
N SER A 194 -3.87 -16.43 -3.05
CA SER A 194 -4.76 -17.12 -3.98
C SER A 194 -5.99 -16.25 -4.23
N ALA A 195 -6.34 -16.03 -5.50
CA ALA A 195 -7.54 -15.30 -5.86
C ALA A 195 -8.35 -16.10 -6.87
N ALA A 196 -9.61 -16.40 -6.53
CA ALA A 196 -10.50 -17.31 -7.28
C ALA A 196 -10.83 -16.87 -8.72
N ASN A 197 -10.36 -15.71 -9.17
CA ASN A 197 -10.58 -15.17 -10.51
C ASN A 197 -9.44 -14.21 -10.92
N THR A 198 -8.19 -14.59 -10.65
CA THR A 198 -7.07 -13.93 -11.33
C THR A 198 -6.94 -14.56 -12.72
N THR A 199 -7.83 -14.18 -13.63
CA THR A 199 -7.57 -14.45 -15.06
C THR A 199 -6.16 -13.94 -15.32
N LYS A 200 -5.27 -14.79 -15.89
CA LYS A 200 -3.91 -14.49 -16.40
C LYS A 200 -3.87 -13.16 -17.14
N ARG A 201 -3.97 -12.07 -16.39
CA ARG A 201 -3.63 -10.75 -16.82
C ARG A 201 -2.16 -10.77 -16.46
N LYS A 202 -1.34 -11.11 -17.46
CA LYS A 202 -0.12 -10.34 -17.74
C LYS A 202 -0.53 -8.88 -17.76
N ARG A 203 -0.78 -8.34 -16.58
CA ARG A 203 -1.02 -6.94 -16.34
C ARG A 203 0.31 -6.52 -15.79
N GLU A 204 1.19 -6.14 -16.70
CA GLU A 204 1.90 -4.90 -16.47
C GLU A 204 0.79 -3.88 -16.16
N LEU A 205 0.47 -3.70 -14.87
CA LEU A 205 -0.01 -2.41 -14.37
C LEU A 205 1.20 -1.48 -14.31
N GLY A 206 1.96 -1.48 -15.41
CA GLY A 206 3.00 -0.54 -15.73
C GLY A 206 2.27 0.66 -16.27
N TRP A 207 2.40 1.78 -15.57
CA TRP A 207 2.20 3.08 -16.19
C TRP A 207 3.37 3.30 -17.17
N GLU A 208 3.44 2.53 -18.25
CA GLU A 208 4.37 2.79 -19.34
C GLU A 208 3.90 4.03 -20.10
N GLY A 209 4.84 4.95 -20.29
CA GLY A 209 4.65 6.29 -20.85
C GLY A 209 5.70 7.22 -20.23
N VAL A 210 6.29 8.09 -21.05
CA VAL A 210 7.21 9.12 -20.55
C VAL A 210 6.39 10.08 -19.73
N LEU A 211 6.77 10.22 -18.46
CA LEU A 211 6.20 11.20 -17.56
C LEU A 211 7.07 12.44 -17.64
N GLU A 212 6.44 13.54 -18.00
CA GLU A 212 7.09 14.85 -18.04
C GLU A 212 6.58 15.67 -16.87
N ASN A 213 7.51 16.14 -16.03
CA ASN A 213 7.21 17.15 -15.03
C ASN A 213 7.50 18.52 -15.67
N LYS A 214 6.48 19.36 -15.73
CA LYS A 214 6.58 20.73 -16.24
C LYS A 214 6.26 21.69 -15.12
N MET A 215 7.11 22.68 -14.94
CA MET A 215 6.77 23.82 -14.10
C MET A 215 6.00 24.81 -14.97
N MET A 216 4.77 25.11 -14.57
CA MET A 216 3.92 26.10 -15.22
C MET A 216 3.65 27.24 -14.24
N GLU A 217 3.71 28.48 -14.70
CA GLU A 217 3.27 29.63 -13.93
C GLU A 217 2.04 30.22 -14.60
N LYS A 218 0.94 30.33 -13.86
CA LYS A 218 -0.31 30.93 -14.33
C LYS A 218 -0.88 31.83 -13.25
N ASP A 219 -1.15 33.08 -13.60
CA ASP A 219 -1.72 34.08 -12.70
C ASP A 219 -0.93 34.26 -11.38
N GLY A 220 0.41 34.18 -11.47
CA GLY A 220 1.32 34.29 -10.31
C GLY A 220 1.41 33.04 -9.43
N VAL A 221 0.75 31.94 -9.82
CA VAL A 221 0.83 30.65 -9.11
C VAL A 221 1.72 29.69 -9.89
N LYS A 222 2.76 29.17 -9.21
CA LYS A 222 3.61 28.10 -9.75
C LYS A 222 2.95 26.74 -9.52
N LEU A 223 2.80 26.00 -10.59
CA LEU A 223 2.19 24.68 -10.63
C LEU A 223 3.23 23.69 -11.14
N GLU A 224 3.40 22.58 -10.42
CA GLU A 224 4.03 21.39 -10.96
C GLU A 224 2.94 20.58 -11.67
N VAL A 225 3.13 20.42 -12.97
CA VAL A 225 2.19 19.77 -13.89
C VAL A 225 2.82 18.46 -14.33
N ILE A 226 2.10 17.37 -14.11
CA ILE A 226 2.56 16.02 -14.44
C ILE A 226 1.76 15.57 -15.65
N GLU A 227 2.46 15.39 -16.76
CA GLU A 227 1.89 14.93 -18.03
C GLU A 227 2.35 13.51 -18.35
N LYS A 228 1.48 12.76 -19.03
CA LYS A 228 1.78 11.44 -19.61
C LYS A 228 1.45 11.49 -21.10
N ASN A 229 2.45 11.28 -21.95
CA ASN A 229 2.26 11.31 -23.41
C ASN A 229 1.50 12.57 -23.88
N GLY A 230 1.80 13.73 -23.28
CA GLY A 230 1.11 15.00 -23.57
C GLY A 230 -0.26 15.19 -22.90
N HIS A 231 -0.69 14.28 -22.02
CA HIS A 231 -1.95 14.40 -21.28
C HIS A 231 -1.72 14.76 -19.82
N LEU A 232 -2.41 15.79 -19.34
CA LEU A 232 -2.39 16.18 -17.93
C LEU A 232 -2.97 15.07 -17.05
N ILE A 233 -2.18 14.61 -16.07
CA ILE A 233 -2.62 13.60 -15.10
C ILE A 233 -2.48 14.03 -13.64
N GLY A 234 -1.81 15.15 -13.37
CA GLY A 234 -1.68 15.70 -12.02
C GLY A 234 -1.25 17.17 -12.04
N VAL A 235 -1.74 17.94 -11.07
CA VAL A 235 -1.34 19.33 -10.81
C VAL A 235 -1.10 19.48 -9.32
N ALA A 236 0.03 20.03 -8.93
CA ALA A 236 0.34 20.42 -7.56
C ALA A 236 0.73 21.91 -7.51
N SER A 237 0.18 22.67 -6.58
CA SER A 237 0.65 24.04 -6.34
C SER A 237 1.98 24.00 -5.61
N VAL A 238 2.98 24.68 -6.14
CA VAL A 238 4.27 24.88 -5.48
C VAL A 238 4.24 26.25 -4.82
N LYS A 239 4.31 26.26 -3.47
CA LYS A 239 4.44 27.49 -2.69
C LYS A 239 5.84 28.07 -2.83
#